data_AF-A0ABD2P6Y4-F1
#
_entry.id   AF-A0ABD2P6Y4-F1
#
_cell.length_a   1.000
_cell.length_b   1.000
_cell.length_c   1.000
_cell.angle_alpha   90.00
_cell.angle_beta   90.00
_cell.angle_gamma   90.00
#
_symmetry.space_group_name_H-M   'P 1'
#
loop_
_entity.id
_entity.type
_entity.pdbx_description
1 polymer ?
#
loop_
_entity_poly.entity_id
_entity_poly.type
_entity_poly.pdbx_seq_one_letter_code
_entity_poly.pdbx_strand_id
1 'polypeptide(L)'
;MGFIGAGTTKSTGSEQISAANTSANSKLIAGNSRSTLLTAVPRTTEIHVSRLAPSTKVKDIVDFLKDVIPDVSCTRLNFKHPKINASFELSSCGF
;
A
#
# COMPACT_ATOMS: atom_id res chain seq x y z
N MET A 1 -23.24 -14.83 52.40
CA MET A 1 -23.13 -16.04 51.57
C MET A 1 -22.18 -15.70 50.43
N GLY A 2 -20.95 -16.18 50.52
CA GLY A 2 -19.96 -16.05 49.45
C GLY A 2 -19.84 -17.38 48.70
N PHE A 3 -19.45 -17.31 47.43
CA PHE A 3 -18.82 -18.42 46.74
C PHE A 3 -17.56 -17.92 46.04
N ILE A 4 -16.50 -18.69 46.22
CA ILE A 4 -15.13 -18.50 45.75
C ILE A 4 -14.90 -19.50 44.62
N GLY A 5 -14.13 -19.08 43.61
CA GLY A 5 -13.27 -19.92 42.76
C GLY A 5 -13.89 -20.41 41.45
N ALA A 6 -13.15 -20.76 40.40
CA ALA A 6 -11.76 -20.60 39.97
C ALA A 6 -11.71 -21.19 38.53
N GLY A 7 -10.80 -20.77 37.65
CA GLY A 7 -10.49 -21.56 36.45
C GLY A 7 -10.09 -20.76 35.21
N THR A 8 -8.82 -20.85 34.86
CA THR A 8 -8.19 -20.41 33.61
C THR A 8 -8.55 -21.35 32.45
N THR A 9 -8.54 -20.86 31.20
CA THR A 9 -7.77 -21.48 30.09
C THR A 9 -7.67 -20.51 28.91
N LYS A 10 -6.43 -20.30 28.47
CA LYS A 10 -6.04 -19.76 27.17
C LYS A 10 -6.27 -20.87 26.15
N SER A 11 -7.00 -20.62 25.06
CA SER A 11 -6.93 -21.44 23.85
C SER A 11 -6.49 -20.58 22.67
N THR A 12 -5.24 -20.79 22.31
CA THR A 12 -4.63 -20.48 21.03
C THR A 12 -5.28 -21.34 19.95
N GLY A 13 -5.78 -20.71 18.89
CA GLY A 13 -6.29 -21.39 17.70
C GLY A 13 -6.47 -20.38 16.58
N SER A 14 -5.59 -20.41 15.60
CA SER A 14 -5.57 -19.52 14.43
C SER A 14 -6.80 -19.75 13.55
N GLU A 15 -7.78 -18.87 13.66
CA GLU A 15 -8.91 -18.80 12.74
C GLU A 15 -8.44 -18.18 11.41
N GLN A 16 -8.53 -18.97 10.35
CA GLN A 16 -8.24 -18.55 8.99
C GLN A 16 -9.27 -17.50 8.58
N ILE A 17 -8.90 -16.22 8.68
CA ILE A 17 -9.67 -15.16 8.05
C ILE A 17 -9.29 -15.19 6.57
N SER A 18 -10.03 -15.98 5.79
CA SER A 18 -10.06 -15.88 4.34
C SER A 18 -10.29 -14.41 3.99
N ALA A 19 -9.26 -13.75 3.47
CA ALA A 19 -9.30 -12.36 3.06
C ALA A 19 -10.31 -12.21 1.92
N ALA A 20 -11.57 -11.93 2.28
CA ALA A 20 -12.57 -11.49 1.32
C ALA A 20 -12.09 -10.14 0.78
N ASN A 21 -11.60 -10.16 -0.46
CA ASN A 21 -11.35 -8.98 -1.28
C ASN A 21 -12.68 -8.26 -1.53
N THR A 22 -13.14 -7.50 -0.55
CA THR A 22 -14.19 -6.51 -0.79
C THR A 22 -13.50 -5.29 -1.37
N SER A 23 -13.41 -5.26 -2.69
CA SER A 23 -12.99 -4.08 -3.46
C SER A 23 -13.97 -2.94 -3.17
N ALA A 24 -13.64 -2.14 -2.16
CA ALA A 24 -14.34 -0.92 -1.84
C ALA A 24 -13.92 0.13 -2.87
N ASN A 25 -14.68 0.22 -3.96
CA ASN A 25 -14.66 1.37 -4.85
C ASN A 25 -15.25 2.61 -4.15
N SER A 26 -14.58 3.12 -3.10
CA SER A 26 -14.95 4.37 -2.43
C SER A 26 -14.53 5.56 -3.31
N LYS A 27 -15.49 6.16 -4.01
CA LYS A 27 -15.28 7.37 -4.80
C LYS A 27 -14.78 8.48 -3.87
N LEU A 28 -13.52 8.89 -4.01
CA LEU A 28 -12.92 9.94 -3.19
C LEU A 28 -13.46 11.29 -3.68
N ILE A 29 -14.14 12.02 -2.80
CA ILE A 29 -14.66 13.35 -3.07
C ILE A 29 -13.93 14.32 -2.16
N ALA A 30 -13.15 15.24 -2.75
CA ALA A 30 -12.54 16.35 -2.02
C ALA A 30 -13.45 17.58 -2.14
N GLY A 31 -13.95 18.08 -1.00
CA GLY A 31 -14.77 19.29 -0.93
C GLY A 31 -13.99 20.50 -0.43
N ASN A 32 -14.29 21.68 -0.96
CA ASN A 32 -13.79 22.97 -0.46
C ASN A 32 -15.01 23.86 -0.15
N SER A 33 -15.06 24.47 1.04
CA SER A 33 -16.15 25.35 1.49
C SER A 33 -16.41 26.57 0.59
N ARG A 34 -15.53 26.85 -0.37
CA ARG A 34 -15.65 27.97 -1.33
C ARG A 34 -16.39 27.59 -2.62
N SER A 35 -16.72 26.32 -2.83
CA SER A 35 -17.35 25.82 -4.06
C SER A 35 -18.58 24.98 -3.72
N THR A 36 -19.69 25.23 -4.42
CA THR A 36 -20.88 24.37 -4.37
C THR A 36 -20.76 23.14 -5.28
N LEU A 37 -19.68 23.06 -6.07
CA LEU A 37 -19.35 21.93 -6.95
C LEU A 37 -18.28 21.06 -6.31
N LEU A 38 -18.55 19.74 -6.28
CA LEU A 38 -17.62 18.72 -5.82
C LEU A 38 -16.59 18.42 -6.92
N THR A 39 -15.30 18.47 -6.58
CA THR A 39 -14.22 18.11 -7.50
C THR A 39 -13.79 16.67 -7.22
N ALA A 40 -13.90 15.81 -8.23
CA ALA A 40 -13.32 14.47 -8.16
C ALA A 40 -11.80 14.58 -8.30
N VAL A 41 -11.06 13.93 -7.40
CA VAL A 41 -9.60 13.82 -7.48
C VAL A 41 -9.26 12.49 -8.15
N PRO A 42 -8.34 12.48 -9.15
CA PRO A 42 -7.85 11.23 -9.72
C PRO A 42 -7.29 10.31 -8.65
N ARG A 43 -7.58 9.01 -8.76
CA ARG A 43 -6.98 8.02 -7.87
C ARG A 43 -5.54 7.77 -8.29
N THR A 44 -4.64 7.99 -7.36
CA THR A 44 -3.24 7.60 -7.49
C THR A 44 -3.06 6.25 -6.82
N THR A 45 -2.42 5.31 -7.52
CA THR A 45 -1.98 4.05 -6.93
C THR A 45 -0.52 4.15 -6.56
N GLU A 46 -0.19 3.85 -5.32
CA GLU A 46 1.17 3.83 -4.79
C GLU A 46 1.59 2.38 -4.54
N ILE A 47 2.74 1.98 -5.09
CA ILE A 47 3.29 0.64 -4.98
C ILE A 47 4.70 0.74 -4.41
N HIS A 48 4.92 0.05 -3.29
CA HIS A 48 6.25 -0.05 -2.70
C HIS A 48 6.94 -1.34 -3.15
N VAL A 49 8.05 -1.20 -3.87
CA VAL A 49 8.88 -2.30 -4.34
C VAL A 49 10.13 -2.37 -3.48
N SER A 50 10.42 -3.55 -2.90
CA SER A 50 11.54 -3.74 -1.99
C SER A 50 12.35 -4.99 -2.33
N ARG A 51 13.55 -5.09 -1.75
CA ARG A 51 14.48 -6.23 -1.94
C ARG A 51 14.96 -6.38 -3.39
N LEU A 52 15.09 -5.26 -4.11
CA LEU A 52 15.77 -5.25 -5.40
C LEU A 52 17.29 -5.22 -5.21
N ALA A 53 18.02 -5.60 -6.25
CA ALA A 53 19.47 -5.52 -6.25
C ALA A 53 19.93 -4.07 -5.97
N PRO A 54 21.00 -3.87 -5.19
CA PRO A 54 21.44 -2.53 -4.80
C PRO A 54 21.92 -1.69 -6.00
N SER A 55 22.31 -2.37 -7.09
CA SER A 55 22.71 -1.77 -8.37
C SER A 55 21.54 -1.29 -9.22
N THR A 56 20.31 -1.72 -8.93
CA THR A 56 19.11 -1.33 -9.68
C THR A 56 18.91 0.18 -9.62
N LYS A 57 18.61 0.78 -10.77
CA LYS A 57 18.33 2.20 -10.93
C LYS A 57 16.86 2.43 -11.20
N VAL A 58 16.40 3.65 -10.94
CA VAL A 58 15.04 4.11 -11.24
C VAL A 58 14.67 3.82 -12.71
N LYS A 59 15.61 4.09 -13.63
CA LYS A 59 15.42 3.88 -15.07
C LYS A 59 15.08 2.42 -15.41
N ASP A 60 15.73 1.45 -14.78
CA ASP A 60 15.51 0.03 -15.04
C ASP A 60 14.05 -0.38 -14.71
N ILE A 61 13.48 0.23 -13.66
CA ILE A 61 12.11 -0.04 -13.22
C ILE A 61 11.09 0.67 -14.12
N VAL A 62 11.35 1.93 -14.48
CA VAL A 62 10.50 2.68 -15.40
C VAL A 62 10.48 2.00 -16.77
N ASP A 63 11.64 1.60 -17.29
CA ASP A 63 11.74 0.89 -18.57
C ASP A 63 11.05 -0.47 -18.56
N PHE A 64 11.02 -1.16 -17.41
CA PHE A 64 10.30 -2.42 -17.22
C PHE A 64 8.78 -2.23 -17.18
N LEU A 65 8.30 -1.12 -16.62
CA LEU A 65 6.87 -0.87 -16.40
C LEU A 65 6.20 -0.06 -17.51
N LYS A 66 6.97 0.64 -18.37
CA LYS A 66 6.43 1.55 -19.39
C LYS A 66 5.36 0.93 -20.31
N ASP A 67 5.48 -0.36 -20.60
CA ASP A 67 4.58 -1.06 -21.52
C ASP A 67 3.24 -1.43 -20.85
N VAL A 68 3.23 -1.50 -19.52
CA VAL A 68 2.04 -1.85 -18.71
C VAL A 68 1.40 -0.59 -18.12
N ILE A 69 2.23 0.35 -17.66
CA ILE A 69 1.84 1.59 -16.99
C ILE A 69 2.62 2.73 -17.66
N PRO A 70 2.04 3.41 -18.66
CA PRO A 70 2.75 4.43 -19.42
C PRO A 70 3.09 5.68 -18.61
N ASP A 71 2.34 5.98 -17.55
CA ASP A 71 2.55 7.15 -16.69
C ASP A 71 2.91 6.73 -15.26
N VAL A 72 4.11 6.14 -15.12
CA VAL A 72 4.66 5.71 -13.84
C VAL A 72 5.74 6.68 -13.36
N SER A 73 5.53 7.27 -12.19
CA SER A 73 6.55 7.98 -11.43
C SER A 73 7.25 7.00 -10.51
N CYS A 74 8.58 7.07 -10.44
CA CYS A 74 9.38 6.18 -9.60
C CYS A 74 10.40 6.97 -8.79
N THR A 75 10.41 6.75 -7.49
CA THR A 75 11.36 7.37 -6.56
C THR A 75 12.16 6.28 -5.84
N ARG A 76 13.49 6.41 -5.82
CA ARG A 76 14.34 5.52 -5.02
C ARG A 76 14.24 5.91 -3.55
N LEU A 77 13.89 4.97 -2.70
CA LEU A 77 13.80 5.19 -1.27
C LEU A 77 15.17 5.05 -0.60
N ASN A 78 15.43 5.90 0.39
CA ASN A 78 16.64 5.82 1.19
C ASN A 78 16.47 4.74 2.26
N PHE A 79 17.09 3.59 2.03
CA PHE A 79 16.98 2.42 2.93
C PHE A 79 18.15 2.38 3.92
N LYS A 80 17.93 1.78 5.10
CA LYS A 80 18.96 1.65 6.15
C LYS A 80 20.22 0.90 5.68
N HIS A 81 20.07 -0.02 4.73
CA HIS A 81 21.15 -0.86 4.21
C HIS A 81 21.20 -0.83 2.67
N PRO A 82 21.65 0.28 2.05
CA PRO A 82 21.62 0.46 0.61
C PRO A 82 22.60 -0.44 -0.15
N LYS A 83 23.55 -1.07 0.57
CA LYS A 83 24.52 -2.02 0.03
C LYS A 83 23.94 -3.42 -0.18
N ILE A 84 22.87 -3.76 0.54
CA ILE A 84 22.27 -5.10 0.52
C ILE A 84 21.09 -5.09 -0.46
N ASN A 85 20.20 -4.09 -0.32
CA ASN A 85 18.96 -4.01 -1.07
C ASN A 85 18.68 -2.57 -1.51
N ALA A 86 17.92 -2.42 -2.58
CA ALA A 86 17.25 -1.17 -2.95
C ALA A 86 15.72 -1.30 -2.82
N SER A 87 15.08 -0.18 -2.48
CA SER A 87 13.62 -0.05 -2.44
C SER A 87 13.19 1.19 -3.23
N PHE A 88 12.00 1.13 -3.79
CA PHE A 88 11.44 2.14 -4.67
C PHE A 88 9.96 2.32 -4.38
N GLU A 89 9.50 3.55 -4.54
CA GLU A 89 8.10 3.92 -4.49
C GLU A 89 7.66 4.29 -5.90
N LEU A 90 6.61 3.63 -6.36
CA LEU A 90 6.01 3.87 -7.66
C LEU A 90 4.66 4.53 -7.45
N SER A 91 4.39 5.61 -8.16
CA SER A 91 3.06 6.22 -8.20
C SER A 91 2.57 6.30 -9.63
N SER A 92 1.31 5.92 -9.84
CA SER A 92 0.65 5.99 -11.13
C SER A 92 -0.73 6.59 -10.98
N CYS A 93 -1.08 7.50 -11.88
CA CYS A 93 -2.41 8.08 -11.96
C CYS A 93 -3.22 7.30 -13.02
N GLY A 94 -4.28 6.58 -12.62
CA GLY A 94 -5.23 5.98 -13.57
C GLY A 94 -5.38 4.45 -13.57
N PHE A 95 -5.83 3.88 -12.45
CA PHE A 95 -6.44 2.54 -12.41
C PHE A 95 -7.93 2.62 -12.06
#